data_AF-A0A8A3S998-F1
#
_entry.id   AF-A0A8A3S998-F1
#
_cell.length_a   1.000
_cell.length_b   1.000
_cell.length_c   1.000
_cell.angle_alpha   90.00
_cell.angle_beta   90.00
_cell.angle_gamma   90.00
#
_symmetry.space_group_name_H-M   'P 1'
#
loop_
_entity.id
_entity.type
_entity.pdbx_description
1 polymer ?
#
loop_
_entity_poly.entity_id
_entity_poly.type
_entity_poly.pdbx_seq_one_letter_code
_entity_poly.pdbx_strand_id
1 'polypeptide(L)'
;MTQVPKLTEKEWIILKLFIIQEGFAIENAKHNPRRRMKGFDPLYLAPNHFYSYPDDIVARLTTHKYVNPEEEGSYRSRYDDGYVKDIHAVTIPTAGKTCRKLVDLGIFERVEKKRTQKKFQETTQYFLKSDFETFKSVLLFLMQNCDAYERVEMLSHSYCRNIITEDLVRTRLFEKQVSIISKHDIFDFAPDEIPSVLTILDDKKEGNDADFEKMILDEIREIEKHPGYKTRNASDWVFSTPFFAQHSIPIFPEGMPRKEKLERIQKENNSPPSYSPNSIDAITHFPGILDDQFKTIEQERLILPILALIQSSPAALAEFVLGTWEPFQIYHGFTHKKDEKFSNLLFMRLISLAISDMARTLTIPGNKNVDSFDLREISDRPTIDGEYSQEDALLRIGLTCGYDIYYDMGYSTSKRKYHSIIPTIEEKNPQQNKFWVKVRVRQVSPFFIKKTEIKDITLLLTLLAEKSRVSNHIRGKLSNRMQNLLLRYDNIKAPTSAFTTFLIEEINRTLLREDFDDVKAFSEIEISPMTQDLIDGYYTSNEYDDDSTGSNYRFLLYRNRSLLDDTFPYAIARYGDVQNPI
;
A
#
# COMPACT_ATOMS: atom_id res chain seq x y z
N MET A 1 -6.40 1.44 28.30
CA MET A 1 -7.20 0.41 27.61
C MET A 1 -8.37 0.03 28.50
N THR A 2 -9.59 0.15 27.99
CA THR A 2 -10.78 -0.46 28.63
C THR A 2 -10.54 -1.96 28.72
N GLN A 3 -10.77 -2.56 29.90
CA GLN A 3 -10.66 -4.01 30.06
C GLN A 3 -11.72 -4.69 29.18
N VAL A 4 -11.28 -5.29 28.09
CA VAL A 4 -12.17 -6.14 27.28
C VAL A 4 -12.42 -7.44 28.07
N PRO A 5 -13.67 -7.89 28.19
CA PRO A 5 -14.01 -9.08 28.96
C PRO A 5 -13.34 -10.31 28.35
N LYS A 6 -12.70 -11.13 29.20
CA LYS A 6 -12.10 -12.40 28.76
C LYS A 6 -13.17 -13.33 28.21
N LEU A 7 -12.92 -13.90 27.03
CA LEU A 7 -13.73 -14.98 26.49
C LEU A 7 -13.34 -16.30 27.15
N THR A 8 -14.32 -17.17 27.37
CA THR A 8 -14.04 -18.58 27.67
C THR A 8 -13.55 -19.29 26.40
N GLU A 9 -12.87 -20.42 26.54
CA GLU A 9 -12.37 -21.21 25.41
C GLU A 9 -13.46 -21.55 24.39
N LYS A 10 -14.66 -21.92 24.87
CA LYS A 10 -15.82 -22.20 24.00
C LYS A 10 -16.30 -20.96 23.23
N GLU A 11 -16.27 -19.80 23.87
CA GLU A 11 -16.65 -18.54 23.24
C GLU A 11 -15.61 -18.11 22.19
N TRP A 12 -14.32 -18.32 22.48
CA TRP A 12 -13.24 -18.10 21.54
C TRP A 12 -13.35 -19.00 20.30
N ILE A 13 -13.57 -20.31 20.49
CA ILE A 13 -13.74 -21.26 19.37
C ILE A 13 -14.90 -20.84 18.46
N ILE A 14 -16.02 -20.38 19.02
CA ILE A 14 -17.15 -19.91 18.23
C ILE A 14 -16.77 -18.66 17.43
N LEU A 15 -16.12 -17.67 18.04
CA LEU A 15 -15.66 -16.48 17.33
C LEU A 15 -14.65 -16.84 16.22
N LYS A 16 -13.68 -17.71 16.52
CA LYS A 16 -12.67 -18.20 15.57
C LYS A 16 -13.32 -18.82 14.32
N LEU A 17 -14.40 -19.58 14.48
CA LEU A 17 -15.15 -20.11 13.33
C LEU A 17 -15.70 -19.02 12.43
N PHE A 18 -16.20 -17.90 12.94
CA PHE A 18 -16.68 -16.81 12.08
C PHE A 18 -15.55 -16.15 11.29
N ILE A 19 -14.37 -15.98 11.92
CA ILE A 19 -13.16 -15.45 11.26
C ILE A 19 -12.74 -16.35 10.10
N ILE A 20 -12.70 -17.68 10.33
CA ILE A 20 -12.33 -18.67 9.31
C ILE A 20 -13.40 -18.80 8.21
N GLN A 21 -14.68 -18.80 8.60
CA GLN A 21 -15.79 -19.09 7.68
C GLN A 21 -16.12 -17.96 6.71
N GLU A 22 -15.57 -16.77 6.91
CA GLU A 22 -15.72 -15.66 5.98
C GLU A 22 -15.35 -16.06 4.54
N GLY A 23 -14.31 -16.89 4.35
CA GLY A 23 -13.91 -17.39 3.02
C GLY A 23 -14.89 -18.41 2.43
N PHE A 24 -15.46 -19.28 3.26
CA PHE A 24 -16.28 -20.40 2.80
C PHE A 24 -17.72 -20.03 2.42
N ALA A 25 -18.24 -18.87 2.85
CA ALA A 25 -19.60 -18.45 2.51
C ALA A 25 -19.71 -17.96 1.07
N ILE A 26 -18.67 -17.27 0.58
CA ILE A 26 -18.55 -16.78 -0.81
C ILE A 26 -18.42 -17.98 -1.76
N GLU A 27 -17.55 -18.95 -1.44
CA GLU A 27 -17.42 -20.20 -2.22
C GLU A 27 -18.68 -21.08 -2.17
N ASN A 28 -19.33 -21.22 -1.00
CA ASN A 28 -20.59 -21.99 -0.88
C ASN A 28 -21.75 -21.35 -1.65
N ALA A 29 -21.82 -20.03 -1.77
CA ALA A 29 -22.83 -19.37 -2.59
C ALA A 29 -22.59 -19.65 -4.09
N LYS A 30 -21.32 -19.69 -4.51
CA LYS A 30 -20.91 -20.04 -5.89
C LYS A 30 -21.19 -21.51 -6.24
N HIS A 31 -20.98 -22.45 -5.29
CA HIS A 31 -20.94 -23.89 -5.59
C HIS A 31 -22.15 -24.72 -5.09
N ASN A 32 -23.13 -24.11 -4.41
CA ASN A 32 -24.29 -24.86 -3.89
C ASN A 32 -25.57 -24.70 -4.75
N PRO A 33 -25.88 -25.66 -5.64
CA PRO A 33 -27.04 -25.57 -6.53
C PRO A 33 -28.40 -25.52 -5.80
N ARG A 34 -28.48 -26.00 -4.55
CA ARG A 34 -29.69 -25.90 -3.73
C ARG A 34 -30.02 -24.47 -3.27
N ARG A 35 -29.04 -23.54 -3.26
CA ARG A 35 -29.27 -22.12 -2.98
C ARG A 35 -29.72 -21.33 -4.23
N ARG A 36 -29.23 -21.69 -5.43
CA ARG A 36 -29.73 -21.15 -6.72
C ARG A 36 -31.20 -21.49 -6.98
N MET A 37 -31.66 -22.69 -6.60
CA MET A 37 -33.04 -23.13 -6.84
C MET A 37 -34.13 -22.38 -6.05
N LYS A 38 -33.78 -21.51 -5.09
CA LYS A 38 -34.74 -20.78 -4.25
C LYS A 38 -34.96 -19.31 -4.64
N GLY A 39 -34.63 -18.92 -5.88
CA GLY A 39 -34.89 -17.55 -6.37
C GLY A 39 -34.17 -16.45 -5.57
N PHE A 40 -33.19 -16.82 -4.75
CA PHE A 40 -32.27 -15.89 -4.13
C PHE A 40 -31.13 -15.69 -5.13
N ASP A 41 -31.22 -14.60 -5.88
CA ASP A 41 -30.06 -14.11 -6.62
C ASP A 41 -28.94 -13.83 -5.59
N PRO A 42 -27.73 -14.41 -5.79
CA PRO A 42 -26.57 -14.22 -4.91
C PRO A 42 -26.31 -12.75 -4.53
N LEU A 43 -26.70 -11.80 -5.40
CA LEU A 43 -26.57 -10.37 -5.18
C LEU A 43 -27.45 -9.82 -4.04
N TYR A 44 -28.48 -10.54 -3.57
CA TYR A 44 -29.34 -10.13 -2.44
C TYR A 44 -28.87 -10.64 -1.07
N LEU A 45 -27.87 -11.52 -1.03
CA LEU A 45 -27.11 -11.78 0.17
C LEU A 45 -25.99 -10.75 0.16
N ALA A 46 -26.11 -9.70 0.98
CA ALA A 46 -25.12 -8.63 1.02
C ALA A 46 -23.70 -9.24 1.04
N PRO A 47 -22.80 -8.87 0.09
CA PRO A 47 -21.47 -9.47 -0.06
C PRO A 47 -20.61 -9.43 1.22
N ASN A 48 -21.02 -8.59 2.18
CA ASN A 48 -20.27 -8.26 3.38
C ASN A 48 -20.84 -8.90 4.66
N HIS A 49 -21.79 -9.84 4.57
CA HIS A 49 -22.53 -10.34 5.74
C HIS A 49 -22.55 -11.88 5.81
N PHE A 50 -21.85 -12.43 6.80
CA PHE A 50 -21.58 -13.85 6.97
C PHE A 50 -22.55 -14.51 7.95
N TYR A 51 -23.48 -15.30 7.44
CA TYR A 51 -24.49 -15.96 8.27
C TYR A 51 -24.00 -17.32 8.77
N SER A 52 -24.06 -17.55 10.09
CA SER A 52 -23.98 -18.90 10.65
C SER A 52 -25.12 -19.15 11.63
N TYR A 53 -25.64 -20.38 11.64
CA TYR A 53 -26.63 -20.83 12.61
C TYR A 53 -25.93 -21.55 13.76
N PRO A 54 -26.45 -21.47 15.00
CA PRO A 54 -25.99 -22.34 16.08
C PRO A 54 -25.91 -23.82 15.68
N ASP A 55 -26.85 -24.30 14.87
CA ASP A 55 -26.88 -25.68 14.35
C ASP A 55 -25.71 -25.96 13.37
N ASP A 56 -25.38 -25.01 12.50
CA ASP A 56 -24.28 -25.13 11.52
C ASP A 56 -22.91 -25.04 12.20
N ILE A 57 -22.79 -24.22 13.25
CA ILE A 57 -21.60 -24.11 14.11
C ILE A 57 -21.33 -25.47 14.76
N VAL A 58 -22.34 -26.07 15.37
CA VAL A 58 -22.23 -27.39 16.02
C VAL A 58 -21.94 -28.47 15.00
N ALA A 59 -22.67 -28.50 13.88
CA ALA A 59 -22.43 -29.47 12.81
C ALA A 59 -20.96 -29.44 12.36
N ARG A 60 -20.42 -28.26 12.04
CA ARG A 60 -19.02 -28.12 11.58
C ARG A 60 -17.99 -28.53 12.61
N LEU A 61 -18.18 -28.14 13.88
CA LEU A 61 -17.34 -28.58 14.98
C LEU A 61 -17.38 -30.11 15.20
N THR A 62 -18.46 -30.76 14.78
CA THR A 62 -18.62 -32.22 14.89
C THR A 62 -18.26 -33.01 13.62
N THR A 63 -18.30 -32.42 12.41
CA THR A 63 -18.10 -33.11 11.12
C THR A 63 -16.66 -33.15 10.61
N HIS A 64 -15.71 -32.40 11.17
CA HIS A 64 -14.27 -32.49 10.79
C HIS A 64 -13.60 -33.84 11.13
N LYS A 65 -14.37 -34.90 11.37
CA LYS A 65 -13.92 -36.24 11.78
C LYS A 65 -14.11 -37.35 10.73
N TYR A 66 -14.66 -37.07 9.54
CA TYR A 66 -14.82 -38.08 8.50
C TYR A 66 -13.92 -37.82 7.29
N VAL A 67 -12.64 -38.16 7.44
CA VAL A 67 -11.73 -38.49 6.32
C VAL A 67 -11.35 -39.97 6.50
N ASN A 68 -11.53 -40.75 5.44
CA ASN A 68 -11.30 -42.20 5.42
C ASN A 68 -9.84 -42.58 5.73
N PRO A 69 -9.58 -43.71 6.41
CA PRO A 69 -8.22 -44.13 6.78
C PRO A 69 -7.44 -44.92 5.70
N GLU A 70 -7.80 -44.86 4.41
CA GLU A 70 -7.26 -45.80 3.41
C GLU A 70 -6.48 -45.20 2.22
N GLU A 71 -6.07 -43.93 2.24
CA GLU A 71 -5.14 -43.41 1.22
C GLU A 71 -3.76 -43.10 1.82
N GLU A 72 -2.91 -44.13 1.84
CA GLU A 72 -1.46 -43.98 1.98
C GLU A 72 -0.91 -43.19 0.79
N GLY A 73 -0.81 -41.87 0.92
CA GLY A 73 -0.30 -41.03 -0.14
C GLY A 73 -0.46 -39.52 0.08
N SER A 74 0.10 -38.99 1.17
CA SER A 74 0.45 -37.56 1.28
C SER A 74 -0.71 -36.55 1.13
N TYR A 75 -1.66 -36.58 2.06
CA TYR A 75 -2.27 -35.34 2.56
C TYR A 75 -2.21 -35.35 4.08
N ARG A 76 -1.16 -34.74 4.63
CA ARG A 76 -1.16 -34.34 6.04
C ARG A 76 -2.38 -33.44 6.24
N SER A 77 -3.40 -33.96 6.90
CA SER A 77 -4.42 -33.15 7.57
C SER A 77 -3.70 -32.03 8.33
N ARG A 78 -3.95 -30.77 7.97
CA ARG A 78 -3.33 -29.57 8.59
C ARG A 78 -3.81 -29.30 10.03
N TYR A 79 -4.38 -30.30 10.70
CA TYR A 79 -4.92 -30.22 12.06
C TYR A 79 -4.22 -31.22 12.99
N ASP A 80 -2.88 -31.26 12.96
CA ASP A 80 -2.08 -32.14 13.82
C ASP A 80 -1.58 -31.46 15.11
N ASP A 81 -2.19 -30.35 15.50
CA ASP A 81 -1.93 -29.70 16.79
C ASP A 81 -3.11 -29.89 17.74
N GLY A 82 -2.89 -30.74 18.76
CA GLY A 82 -3.57 -30.68 20.04
C GLY A 82 -5.10 -30.64 20.00
N TYR A 83 -5.71 -31.80 19.77
CA TYR A 83 -7.14 -32.04 20.02
C TYR A 83 -7.60 -31.33 21.31
N VAL A 84 -8.40 -30.28 21.16
CA VAL A 84 -9.28 -29.77 22.22
C VAL A 84 -10.16 -30.94 22.63
N LYS A 85 -9.87 -31.54 23.79
CA LYS A 85 -10.54 -32.76 24.28
C LYS A 85 -12.05 -32.57 24.50
N ASP A 86 -12.60 -31.35 24.38
CA ASP A 86 -13.98 -30.99 24.70
C ASP A 86 -14.76 -30.22 23.61
N ILE A 87 -14.37 -30.29 22.32
CA ILE A 87 -15.19 -29.71 21.22
C ILE A 87 -16.60 -30.35 21.20
N HIS A 88 -16.72 -31.58 21.70
CA HIS A 88 -17.99 -32.30 21.91
C HIS A 88 -18.98 -31.60 22.87
N ALA A 89 -18.57 -30.52 23.57
CA ALA A 89 -19.40 -29.83 24.55
C ALA A 89 -19.99 -28.48 24.07
N VAL A 90 -19.87 -28.12 22.78
CA VAL A 90 -20.58 -26.98 22.18
C VAL A 90 -21.93 -27.47 21.66
N THR A 91 -23.00 -27.16 22.38
CA THR A 91 -24.38 -27.49 21.99
C THR A 91 -25.04 -26.30 21.29
N ILE A 92 -26.17 -26.53 20.60
CA ILE A 92 -26.98 -25.46 19.97
C ILE A 92 -27.32 -24.35 20.99
N PRO A 93 -27.81 -24.66 22.22
CA PRO A 93 -27.99 -23.66 23.26
C PRO A 93 -26.72 -22.90 23.65
N THR A 94 -25.58 -23.60 23.74
CA THR A 94 -24.28 -22.98 24.06
C THR A 94 -23.88 -21.98 22.97
N ALA A 95 -23.92 -22.41 21.70
CA ALA A 95 -23.62 -21.55 20.57
C ALA A 95 -24.57 -20.34 20.51
N GLY A 96 -25.87 -20.55 20.70
CA GLY A 96 -26.86 -19.47 20.74
C GLY A 96 -26.63 -18.48 21.89
N LYS A 97 -26.22 -18.95 23.08
CA LYS A 97 -25.87 -18.07 24.22
C LYS A 97 -24.61 -17.26 23.93
N THR A 98 -23.59 -17.89 23.37
CA THR A 98 -22.34 -17.20 22.98
C THR A 98 -22.59 -16.16 21.90
N CYS A 99 -23.37 -16.47 20.86
CA CYS A 99 -23.69 -15.49 19.81
C CYS A 99 -24.43 -14.28 20.38
N ARG A 100 -25.39 -14.47 21.29
CA ARG A 100 -26.05 -13.33 21.98
C ARG A 100 -25.06 -12.52 22.80
N LYS A 101 -24.17 -13.17 23.56
CA LYS A 101 -23.10 -12.47 24.29
C LYS A 101 -22.22 -11.65 23.36
N LEU A 102 -21.83 -12.20 22.20
CA LEU A 102 -21.01 -11.47 21.21
C LEU A 102 -21.78 -10.32 20.55
N VAL A 103 -23.12 -10.40 20.45
CA VAL A 103 -23.98 -9.25 20.09
C VAL A 103 -23.96 -8.19 21.18
N ASP A 104 -24.10 -8.58 22.45
CA ASP A 104 -24.05 -7.65 23.59
C ASP A 104 -22.69 -6.93 23.70
N LEU A 105 -21.61 -7.58 23.24
CA LEU A 105 -20.27 -7.01 23.13
C LEU A 105 -20.06 -6.14 21.88
N GLY A 106 -21.06 -6.02 21.01
CA GLY A 106 -21.00 -5.24 19.77
C GLY A 106 -20.16 -5.88 18.65
N ILE A 107 -19.79 -7.16 18.79
CA ILE A 107 -18.95 -7.91 17.85
C ILE A 107 -19.80 -8.55 16.75
N PHE A 108 -20.93 -9.14 17.15
CA PHE A 108 -21.89 -9.71 16.22
C PHE A 108 -23.08 -8.78 16.04
N GLU A 109 -23.73 -8.89 14.89
CA GLU A 109 -25.05 -8.32 14.67
C GLU A 109 -26.06 -9.43 14.36
N ARG A 110 -27.30 -9.22 14.83
CA ARG A 110 -28.39 -10.18 14.73
C ARG A 110 -29.27 -9.82 13.54
N VAL A 111 -29.46 -10.77 12.63
CA VAL A 111 -30.41 -10.63 11.53
C VAL A 111 -31.64 -11.49 11.81
N GLU A 112 -32.77 -10.83 12.07
CA GLU A 112 -34.07 -11.49 12.22
C GLU A 112 -34.67 -11.73 10.82
N LYS A 113 -34.77 -13.00 10.40
CA LYS A 113 -35.54 -13.37 9.19
C LYS A 113 -36.93 -13.86 9.54
N LYS A 114 -37.92 -13.38 8.77
CA LYS A 114 -39.31 -13.87 8.73
C LYS A 114 -39.36 -15.36 8.39
N ARG A 115 -40.28 -16.07 9.07
CA ARG A 115 -40.66 -17.49 8.88
C ARG A 115 -40.56 -17.93 7.42
N THR A 116 -39.76 -18.95 7.14
CA THR A 116 -39.93 -19.70 5.90
C THR A 116 -41.06 -20.70 6.08
N GLN A 117 -42.03 -20.72 5.17
CA GLN A 117 -43.28 -21.53 5.22
C GLN A 117 -43.10 -23.05 5.47
N LYS A 118 -41.87 -23.57 5.47
CA LYS A 118 -41.54 -24.99 5.64
C LYS A 118 -40.81 -25.35 6.95
N LYS A 119 -40.43 -24.39 7.80
CA LYS A 119 -39.83 -24.67 9.13
C LYS A 119 -40.58 -23.90 10.21
N PHE A 120 -41.14 -24.62 11.18
CA PHE A 120 -41.91 -24.07 12.31
C PHE A 120 -41.08 -23.28 13.33
N GLN A 121 -39.75 -23.14 13.15
CA GLN A 121 -38.87 -22.45 14.08
C GLN A 121 -38.19 -21.24 13.41
N GLU A 122 -38.23 -20.10 14.11
CA GLU A 122 -37.45 -18.90 13.77
C GLU A 122 -35.96 -19.17 14.03
N THR A 123 -35.19 -19.35 12.96
CA THR A 123 -33.73 -19.48 13.07
C THR A 123 -33.10 -18.09 13.07
N THR A 124 -32.60 -17.66 14.23
CA THR A 124 -31.84 -16.41 14.36
C THR A 124 -30.49 -16.54 13.67
N GLN A 125 -30.13 -15.56 12.85
CA GLN A 125 -28.82 -15.48 12.19
C GLN A 125 -27.93 -14.45 12.87
N TYR A 126 -26.63 -14.71 12.90
CA TYR A 126 -25.61 -13.78 13.38
C TYR A 126 -24.54 -13.61 12.30
N PHE A 127 -23.92 -12.44 12.27
CA PHE A 127 -22.73 -12.19 11.47
C PHE A 127 -21.69 -11.37 12.25
N LEU A 128 -20.42 -11.58 11.92
CA LEU A 128 -19.30 -10.81 12.44
C LEU A 128 -19.24 -9.47 11.71
N LYS A 129 -19.32 -8.36 12.46
CA LYS A 129 -19.25 -7.02 11.88
C LYS A 129 -17.83 -6.73 11.39
N SER A 130 -17.71 -6.02 10.27
CA SER A 130 -16.42 -5.65 9.66
C SER A 130 -15.97 -4.24 10.01
N ASP A 131 -16.64 -3.55 10.93
CA ASP A 131 -16.25 -2.21 11.36
C ASP A 131 -14.98 -2.23 12.22
N PHE A 132 -14.29 -1.09 12.26
CA PHE A 132 -12.98 -0.98 12.90
C PHE A 132 -13.00 -1.24 14.42
N GLU A 133 -14.06 -0.87 15.14
CA GLU A 133 -14.17 -1.12 16.59
C GLU A 133 -14.38 -2.60 16.89
N THR A 134 -15.16 -3.29 16.06
CA THR A 134 -15.27 -4.75 16.12
C THR A 134 -13.91 -5.40 15.82
N PHE A 135 -13.20 -4.93 14.79
CA PHE A 135 -11.87 -5.44 14.44
C PHE A 135 -10.85 -5.30 15.57
N LYS A 136 -10.81 -4.15 16.27
CA LYS A 136 -9.98 -3.96 17.47
C LYS A 136 -10.25 -5.04 18.52
N SER A 137 -11.52 -5.31 18.79
CA SER A 137 -11.94 -6.32 19.78
C SER A 137 -11.51 -7.72 19.35
N VAL A 138 -11.73 -8.08 18.09
CA VAL A 138 -11.30 -9.36 17.53
C VAL A 138 -9.78 -9.52 17.59
N LEU A 139 -9.03 -8.50 17.19
CA LEU A 139 -7.57 -8.50 17.24
C LEU A 139 -7.06 -8.67 18.67
N LEU A 140 -7.68 -8.02 19.65
CA LEU A 140 -7.32 -8.21 21.04
C LEU A 140 -7.57 -9.65 21.50
N PHE A 141 -8.68 -10.27 21.11
CA PHE A 141 -8.93 -11.68 21.43
C PHE A 141 -7.95 -12.62 20.75
N LEU A 142 -7.56 -12.38 19.50
CA LEU A 142 -6.50 -13.12 18.82
C LEU A 142 -5.19 -13.04 19.61
N MET A 143 -4.79 -11.85 20.05
CA MET A 143 -3.55 -11.67 20.81
C MET A 143 -3.58 -12.32 22.20
N GLN A 144 -4.77 -12.53 22.78
CA GLN A 144 -4.95 -13.15 24.10
C GLN A 144 -5.09 -14.67 24.06
N ASN A 145 -5.72 -15.22 23.03
CA ASN A 145 -6.15 -16.62 23.00
C ASN A 145 -5.36 -17.50 22.03
N CYS A 146 -4.64 -16.90 21.08
CA CYS A 146 -3.84 -17.64 20.10
C CYS A 146 -2.35 -17.60 20.42
N ASP A 147 -1.64 -18.66 20.03
CA ASP A 147 -0.17 -18.63 19.95
C ASP A 147 0.31 -17.86 18.70
N ALA A 148 1.63 -17.78 18.50
CA ALA A 148 2.20 -17.02 17.39
C ALA A 148 1.85 -17.59 16.00
N TYR A 149 1.80 -18.92 15.86
CA TYR A 149 1.50 -19.56 14.57
C TYR A 149 0.03 -19.42 14.22
N GLU A 150 -0.84 -19.67 15.19
CA GLU A 150 -2.28 -19.51 15.02
C GLU A 150 -2.63 -18.06 14.69
N ARG A 151 -1.97 -17.05 15.28
CA ARG A 151 -2.18 -15.65 14.89
C ARG A 151 -1.85 -15.38 13.43
N VAL A 152 -0.72 -15.90 12.94
CA VAL A 152 -0.33 -15.75 11.53
C VAL A 152 -1.33 -16.43 10.59
N GLU A 153 -1.80 -17.63 10.97
CA GLU A 153 -2.87 -18.31 10.25
C GLU A 153 -4.16 -17.47 10.23
N MET A 154 -4.57 -16.92 11.37
CA MET A 154 -5.80 -16.13 11.47
C MET A 154 -5.77 -14.86 10.60
N LEU A 155 -4.61 -14.19 10.51
CA LEU A 155 -4.42 -13.05 9.61
C LEU A 155 -4.56 -13.43 8.12
N SER A 156 -4.40 -14.72 7.79
CA SER A 156 -4.56 -15.23 6.42
C SER A 156 -6.02 -15.47 6.04
N HIS A 157 -6.99 -15.31 6.94
CA HIS A 157 -8.41 -15.46 6.60
C HIS A 157 -9.01 -14.16 6.05
N SER A 158 -10.06 -14.29 5.23
CA SER A 158 -10.67 -13.18 4.51
C SER A 158 -11.15 -12.04 5.41
N TYR A 159 -11.67 -12.33 6.61
CA TYR A 159 -12.03 -11.29 7.59
C TYR A 159 -10.89 -10.31 7.86
N CYS A 160 -9.70 -10.85 8.19
CA CYS A 160 -8.53 -10.02 8.45
C CYS A 160 -8.03 -9.37 7.15
N ARG A 161 -7.95 -10.11 6.04
CA ARG A 161 -7.46 -9.58 4.75
C ARG A 161 -8.31 -8.42 4.23
N ASN A 162 -9.62 -8.48 4.39
CA ASN A 162 -10.56 -7.47 3.92
C ASN A 162 -10.51 -6.19 4.74
N ILE A 163 -10.06 -6.27 6.00
CA ILE A 163 -9.95 -5.12 6.90
C ILE A 163 -8.56 -4.51 6.88
N ILE A 164 -7.49 -5.31 6.70
CA ILE A 164 -6.10 -4.83 6.69
C ILE A 164 -5.75 -4.28 5.30
N THR A 165 -6.29 -3.11 4.98
CA THR A 165 -6.16 -2.40 3.70
C THR A 165 -5.34 -1.12 3.81
N GLU A 166 -5.05 -0.47 2.68
CA GLU A 166 -4.46 0.87 2.69
C GLU A 166 -5.36 1.90 3.41
N ASP A 167 -6.68 1.81 3.24
CA ASP A 167 -7.62 2.72 3.89
C ASP A 167 -7.61 2.60 5.42
N LEU A 168 -7.43 1.37 5.96
CA LEU A 168 -7.19 1.19 7.39
C LEU A 168 -5.96 1.99 7.86
N VAL A 169 -4.86 1.91 7.10
CA VAL A 169 -3.62 2.65 7.41
C VAL A 169 -3.87 4.16 7.35
N ARG A 170 -4.50 4.66 6.27
CA ARG A 170 -4.82 6.08 6.10
C ARG A 170 -5.72 6.60 7.22
N THR A 171 -6.80 5.88 7.52
CA THR A 171 -7.73 6.21 8.60
C THR A 171 -7.02 6.29 9.94
N ARG A 172 -6.10 5.35 10.22
CA ARG A 172 -5.34 5.37 11.48
C ARG A 172 -4.30 6.47 11.57
N LEU A 173 -3.60 6.76 10.48
CA LEU A 173 -2.67 7.88 10.41
C LEU A 173 -3.42 9.21 10.59
N PHE A 174 -4.59 9.34 9.98
CA PHE A 174 -5.46 10.51 10.11
C PHE A 174 -5.98 10.71 11.55
N GLU A 175 -6.55 9.66 12.17
CA GLU A 175 -7.01 9.71 13.57
C GLU A 175 -5.89 10.15 14.53
N LYS A 176 -4.65 9.77 14.19
CA LYS A 176 -3.44 10.07 14.93
C LYS A 176 -2.75 11.37 14.51
N GLN A 177 -3.38 12.16 13.63
CA GLN A 177 -2.88 13.47 13.19
C GLN A 177 -1.48 13.40 12.59
N VAL A 178 -1.20 12.35 11.82
CA VAL A 178 0.03 12.23 11.06
C VAL A 178 -0.08 13.10 9.81
N SER A 179 0.99 13.86 9.53
CA SER A 179 1.09 14.68 8.33
C SER A 179 2.43 14.54 7.61
N ILE A 180 2.42 14.85 6.33
CA ILE A 180 3.61 14.97 5.48
C ILE A 180 3.90 16.45 5.30
N ILE A 181 5.09 16.86 5.70
CA ILE A 181 5.61 18.18 5.38
C ILE A 181 6.18 18.09 3.97
N SER A 182 5.46 18.58 2.99
CA SER A 182 5.85 18.57 1.58
C SER A 182 6.37 19.94 1.17
N LYS A 183 7.41 19.96 0.33
CA LYS A 183 7.88 21.17 -0.34
C LYS A 183 7.60 21.06 -1.82
N HIS A 184 7.02 22.12 -2.37
CA HIS A 184 6.59 22.16 -3.77
C HIS A 184 7.26 23.30 -4.52
N ASP A 185 7.61 23.01 -5.77
CA ASP A 185 8.07 23.98 -6.74
C ASP A 185 7.13 24.11 -7.96
N ILE A 186 7.50 24.93 -8.95
CA ILE A 186 6.67 25.18 -10.13
C ILE A 186 6.38 23.91 -10.95
N PHE A 187 7.25 22.89 -10.86
CA PHE A 187 7.06 21.66 -11.60
C PHE A 187 5.96 20.78 -11.02
N ASP A 188 5.57 20.97 -9.75
CA ASP A 188 4.53 20.17 -9.10
C ASP A 188 3.09 20.54 -9.53
N PHE A 189 2.92 21.66 -10.22
CA PHE A 189 1.61 22.15 -10.70
C PHE A 189 1.25 21.52 -12.04
N ALA A 190 -0.05 21.36 -12.31
CA ALA A 190 -0.49 20.88 -13.60
C ALA A 190 0.02 21.83 -14.72
N PRO A 191 0.47 21.31 -15.87
CA PRO A 191 1.09 22.14 -16.91
C PRO A 191 0.23 23.32 -17.38
N ASP A 192 -1.10 23.17 -17.39
CA ASP A 192 -2.07 24.20 -17.75
C ASP A 192 -2.36 25.21 -16.63
N GLU A 193 -2.05 24.88 -15.37
CA GLU A 193 -2.18 25.78 -14.23
C GLU A 193 -1.00 26.77 -14.11
N ILE A 194 0.17 26.42 -14.65
CA ILE A 194 1.42 27.20 -14.52
C ILE A 194 1.22 28.71 -14.83
N PRO A 195 0.61 29.13 -15.95
CA PRO A 195 0.44 30.56 -16.24
C PRO A 195 -0.37 31.30 -15.17
N SER A 196 -1.40 30.64 -14.62
CA SER A 196 -2.25 31.21 -13.58
C SER A 196 -1.50 31.27 -12.24
N VAL A 197 -0.72 30.24 -11.93
CA VAL A 197 0.15 30.18 -10.75
C VAL A 197 1.16 31.33 -10.77
N LEU A 198 1.79 31.58 -11.91
CA LEU A 198 2.72 32.68 -12.10
C LEU A 198 2.04 34.04 -11.92
N THR A 199 0.84 34.20 -12.45
CA THR A 199 0.04 35.43 -12.30
C THR A 199 -0.28 35.75 -10.84
N ILE A 200 -0.65 34.74 -10.03
CA ILE A 200 -0.97 34.93 -8.60
C ILE A 200 0.28 35.28 -7.78
N LEU A 201 1.45 34.80 -8.20
CA LEU A 201 2.68 34.95 -7.44
C LEU A 201 3.50 36.17 -7.83
N ASP A 202 3.31 36.69 -9.04
CA ASP A 202 3.95 37.92 -9.51
C ASP A 202 3.17 39.18 -9.09
N ASP A 203 2.84 39.28 -7.80
CA ASP A 203 2.14 40.44 -7.22
C ASP A 203 2.94 41.76 -7.37
N LYS A 204 4.18 41.75 -7.91
CA LYS A 204 5.07 42.93 -7.98
C LYS A 204 6.06 43.07 -9.16
N LYS A 205 6.05 42.30 -10.25
CA LYS A 205 6.86 42.64 -11.43
C LYS A 205 6.10 42.48 -12.75
N GLU A 206 6.27 43.46 -13.61
CA GLU A 206 6.03 43.37 -15.05
C GLU A 206 7.13 42.47 -15.67
N GLY A 207 7.19 41.19 -15.29
CA GLY A 207 8.01 40.18 -15.95
C GLY A 207 7.23 39.54 -17.09
N ASN A 208 7.82 39.43 -18.27
CA ASN A 208 7.21 38.70 -19.38
C ASN A 208 7.31 37.18 -19.10
N ASP A 209 6.23 36.41 -19.26
CA ASP A 209 6.24 34.94 -19.13
C ASP A 209 7.41 34.29 -19.88
N ALA A 210 7.81 34.88 -21.01
CA ALA A 210 8.97 34.45 -21.80
C ALA A 210 10.30 34.48 -21.04
N ASP A 211 10.50 35.44 -20.12
CA ASP A 211 11.70 35.53 -19.29
C ASP A 211 11.70 34.44 -18.21
N PHE A 212 10.53 34.12 -17.66
CA PHE A 212 10.38 33.05 -16.67
C PHE A 212 10.60 31.66 -17.28
N GLU A 213 10.00 31.38 -18.45
CA GLU A 213 10.24 30.13 -19.17
C GLU A 213 11.71 29.98 -19.56
N LYS A 214 12.37 31.08 -19.96
CA LYS A 214 13.82 31.07 -20.20
C LYS A 214 14.61 30.72 -18.94
N MET A 215 14.24 31.28 -17.78
CA MET A 215 14.89 30.93 -16.51
C MET A 215 14.73 29.46 -16.15
N ILE A 216 13.54 28.87 -16.33
CA ILE A 216 13.32 27.44 -16.10
C ILE A 216 14.22 26.60 -17.00
N LEU A 217 14.24 26.92 -18.30
CA LEU A 217 15.07 26.20 -19.28
C LEU A 217 16.56 26.29 -18.94
N ASP A 218 17.02 27.47 -18.52
CA ASP A 218 18.41 27.66 -18.11
C ASP A 218 18.74 26.88 -16.83
N GLU A 219 17.84 26.82 -15.84
CA GLU A 219 18.05 26.01 -14.63
C GLU A 219 18.09 24.50 -14.95
N ILE A 220 17.17 23.98 -15.77
CA ILE A 220 17.21 22.58 -16.23
C ILE A 220 18.56 22.30 -16.88
N ARG A 221 19.02 23.17 -17.78
CA ARG A 221 20.32 23.01 -18.46
C ARG A 221 21.49 23.04 -17.47
N GLU A 222 21.47 23.91 -16.46
CA GLU A 222 22.53 23.99 -15.46
C GLU A 222 22.57 22.76 -14.56
N ILE A 223 21.41 22.25 -14.11
CA ILE A 223 21.29 21.00 -13.37
C ILE A 223 21.85 19.83 -14.19
N GLU A 224 21.53 19.78 -15.49
CA GLU A 224 22.04 18.74 -16.38
C GLU A 224 23.54 18.84 -16.67
N LYS A 225 24.11 20.04 -16.76
CA LYS A 225 25.55 20.25 -16.96
C LYS A 225 26.37 19.90 -15.73
N HIS A 226 25.77 19.98 -14.53
CA HIS A 226 26.46 19.79 -13.27
C HIS A 226 25.89 18.63 -12.45
N PRO A 227 26.04 17.37 -12.91
CA PRO A 227 25.60 16.18 -12.17
C PRO A 227 26.32 15.98 -10.83
N GLY A 228 27.33 16.80 -10.52
CA GLY A 228 28.01 16.88 -9.22
C GLY A 228 27.29 17.71 -8.15
N TYR A 229 26.21 18.43 -8.49
CA TYR A 229 25.31 18.99 -7.48
C TYR A 229 24.58 17.85 -6.77
N LYS A 230 24.36 18.00 -5.46
CA LYS A 230 24.01 16.94 -4.51
C LYS A 230 22.67 16.21 -4.75
N THR A 231 21.94 16.50 -5.82
CA THR A 231 20.68 15.87 -6.19
C THR A 231 20.95 14.69 -7.13
N ARG A 232 20.95 13.47 -6.57
CA ARG A 232 21.22 12.24 -7.34
C ARG A 232 20.03 11.78 -8.20
N ASN A 233 18.82 12.32 -7.99
CA ASN A 233 17.60 11.95 -8.72
C ASN A 233 16.91 13.20 -9.31
N ALA A 234 16.28 13.06 -10.48
CA ALA A 234 15.54 14.16 -11.11
C ALA A 234 14.20 14.48 -10.41
N SER A 235 13.70 13.57 -9.58
CA SER A 235 12.61 13.85 -8.64
C SER A 235 12.92 14.99 -7.66
N ASP A 236 14.21 15.23 -7.42
CA ASP A 236 14.73 16.20 -6.45
C ASP A 236 15.27 17.46 -7.14
N TRP A 237 15.05 17.61 -8.45
CA TRP A 237 15.40 18.85 -9.15
C TRP A 237 14.49 19.97 -8.66
N VAL A 238 15.13 21.07 -8.25
CA VAL A 238 14.46 22.19 -7.60
C VAL A 238 14.65 23.43 -8.44
N PHE A 239 13.57 24.14 -8.69
CA PHE A 239 13.65 25.50 -9.21
C PHE A 239 13.61 26.50 -8.05
N SER A 240 14.76 27.09 -7.72
CA SER A 240 14.96 27.70 -6.39
C SER A 240 14.52 29.16 -6.20
N THR A 241 13.93 29.81 -7.20
CA THR A 241 13.37 31.17 -7.04
C THR A 241 12.41 31.50 -8.19
N PRO A 242 11.27 32.16 -7.96
CA PRO A 242 10.69 32.63 -6.69
C PRO A 242 9.70 31.64 -6.06
N PHE A 243 9.48 30.49 -6.68
CA PHE A 243 8.39 29.58 -6.33
C PHE A 243 8.84 28.58 -5.25
N PHE A 244 8.39 28.78 -4.01
CA PHE A 244 8.50 27.76 -2.95
C PHE A 244 7.29 27.80 -2.03
N ALA A 245 6.63 26.66 -1.92
CA ALA A 245 5.56 26.47 -0.97
C ALA A 245 5.86 25.22 -0.14
N GLN A 246 5.85 25.35 1.20
CA GLN A 246 5.98 24.22 2.09
C GLN A 246 4.67 24.07 2.86
N HIS A 247 4.16 22.85 2.90
CA HIS A 247 2.84 22.57 3.46
C HIS A 247 2.89 21.34 4.33
N SER A 248 2.22 21.43 5.48
CA SER A 248 1.87 20.26 6.27
C SER A 248 0.55 19.70 5.75
N ILE A 249 0.60 18.55 5.11
CA ILE A 249 -0.56 17.89 4.51
C ILE A 249 -0.92 16.68 5.38
N PRO A 250 -2.06 16.68 6.08
CA PRO A 250 -2.49 15.52 6.84
C PRO A 250 -2.78 14.33 5.95
N ILE A 251 -2.56 13.12 6.47
CA ILE A 251 -2.97 11.89 5.77
C ILE A 251 -4.49 11.81 5.83
N PHE A 252 -5.14 11.54 4.70
CA PHE A 252 -6.60 11.51 4.61
C PHE A 252 -7.12 10.09 4.35
N PRO A 253 -8.26 9.69 4.98
CA PRO A 253 -8.99 8.49 4.60
C PRO A 253 -9.41 8.49 3.13
N GLU A 254 -9.62 7.29 2.59
CA GLU A 254 -10.18 7.14 1.25
C GLU A 254 -11.62 7.69 1.18
N GLY A 255 -11.98 8.30 0.06
CA GLY A 255 -13.32 8.89 -0.13
C GLY A 255 -13.61 10.20 0.61
N MET A 256 -12.68 10.73 1.43
CA MET A 256 -12.89 12.05 2.05
C MET A 256 -13.09 13.14 0.97
N PRO A 257 -14.15 13.97 1.05
CA PRO A 257 -14.43 14.98 0.04
C PRO A 257 -13.29 15.98 -0.12
N ARG A 258 -12.97 16.35 -1.37
CA ARG A 258 -11.88 17.31 -1.68
C ARG A 258 -12.02 18.61 -0.88
N LYS A 259 -13.23 19.13 -0.76
CA LYS A 259 -13.53 20.34 0.02
C LYS A 259 -13.09 20.22 1.48
N GLU A 260 -13.42 19.10 2.14
CA GLU A 260 -13.02 18.86 3.53
C GLU A 260 -11.49 18.73 3.65
N LYS A 261 -10.84 18.03 2.71
CA LYS A 261 -9.37 17.93 2.69
C LYS A 261 -8.71 19.31 2.67
N LEU A 262 -9.18 20.19 1.77
CA LEU A 262 -8.66 21.56 1.65
C LEU A 262 -8.89 22.39 2.92
N GLU A 263 -10.08 22.33 3.51
CA GLU A 263 -10.38 23.01 4.78
C GLU A 263 -9.45 22.55 5.92
N ARG A 264 -9.11 21.25 5.97
CA ARG A 264 -8.17 20.72 6.97
C ARG A 264 -6.73 21.15 6.71
N ILE A 265 -6.28 21.15 5.45
CA ILE A 265 -4.94 21.64 5.09
C ILE A 265 -4.83 23.12 5.47
N GLN A 266 -5.82 23.94 5.15
CA GLN A 266 -5.85 25.34 5.55
C GLN A 266 -5.75 25.48 7.07
N LYS A 267 -6.59 24.74 7.82
CA LYS A 267 -6.57 24.78 9.29
C LYS A 267 -5.21 24.40 9.88
N GLU A 268 -4.56 23.36 9.35
CA GLU A 268 -3.25 22.90 9.82
C GLU A 268 -2.14 23.93 9.55
N ASN A 269 -2.20 24.61 8.39
CA ASN A 269 -1.17 25.57 7.98
C ASN A 269 -1.43 27.02 8.43
N ASN A 270 -2.64 27.34 8.91
CA ASN A 270 -3.01 28.68 9.41
C ASN A 270 -2.44 29.04 10.79
N SER A 271 -1.69 28.16 11.45
CA SER A 271 -1.11 28.43 12.78
C SER A 271 0.32 29.01 12.68
N PRO A 272 0.63 30.13 13.36
CA PRO A 272 1.99 30.66 13.45
C PRO A 272 2.95 29.64 14.10
N PRO A 273 4.22 29.53 13.64
CA PRO A 273 5.01 30.59 13.01
C PRO A 273 5.37 30.35 11.52
N SER A 274 4.72 29.44 10.80
CA SER A 274 5.47 28.64 9.82
C SER A 274 5.37 28.93 8.31
N TYR A 275 4.47 29.74 7.74
CA TYR A 275 4.40 29.87 6.25
C TYR A 275 3.98 31.27 5.75
N SER A 276 4.40 31.64 4.52
CA SER A 276 4.00 32.91 3.90
C SER A 276 2.51 32.87 3.53
N PRO A 277 1.74 33.97 3.70
CA PRO A 277 0.31 34.01 3.35
C PRO A 277 0.03 33.55 1.91
N ASN A 278 0.88 33.96 0.96
CA ASN A 278 0.74 33.66 -0.46
C ASN A 278 0.87 32.15 -0.78
N SER A 279 1.60 31.38 0.04
CA SER A 279 1.73 29.94 -0.16
C SER A 279 0.45 29.17 0.20
N ILE A 280 -0.29 29.61 1.22
CA ILE A 280 -1.55 28.98 1.64
C ILE A 280 -2.66 29.24 0.60
N ASP A 281 -2.65 30.41 -0.03
CA ASP A 281 -3.54 30.73 -1.13
C ASP A 281 -3.30 29.82 -2.35
N ALA A 282 -2.05 29.47 -2.67
CA ALA A 282 -1.72 28.64 -3.82
C ALA A 282 -2.33 27.22 -3.75
N ILE A 283 -2.29 26.53 -2.61
CA ILE A 283 -2.95 25.21 -2.45
C ILE A 283 -4.47 25.30 -2.64
N THR A 284 -5.06 26.39 -2.18
CA THR A 284 -6.51 26.59 -2.24
C THR A 284 -6.98 26.83 -3.68
N HIS A 285 -6.21 27.59 -4.45
CA HIS A 285 -6.53 27.94 -5.84
C HIS A 285 -6.09 26.87 -6.84
N PHE A 286 -5.02 26.12 -6.55
CA PHE A 286 -4.46 25.07 -7.40
C PHE A 286 -4.33 23.76 -6.64
N PRO A 287 -5.46 23.11 -6.32
CA PRO A 287 -5.46 21.85 -5.61
C PRO A 287 -4.90 20.69 -6.44
N GLY A 288 -4.52 20.92 -7.71
CA GLY A 288 -3.80 19.96 -8.55
C GLY A 288 -2.40 19.61 -8.01
N ILE A 289 -1.84 20.46 -7.16
CA ILE A 289 -0.59 20.17 -6.43
C ILE A 289 -0.72 18.98 -5.45
N LEU A 290 -1.96 18.66 -5.03
CA LEU A 290 -2.31 17.53 -4.17
C LEU A 290 -2.67 16.27 -4.98
N ASP A 291 -2.38 16.26 -6.29
CA ASP A 291 -2.70 15.16 -7.19
C ASP A 291 -1.81 13.93 -6.97
N ASP A 292 -1.70 13.05 -7.98
CA ASP A 292 -1.14 11.70 -7.88
C ASP A 292 0.30 11.64 -7.34
N GLN A 293 1.07 12.72 -7.40
CA GLN A 293 2.41 12.77 -6.81
C GLN A 293 2.38 12.73 -5.28
N PHE A 294 1.49 13.51 -4.62
CA PHE A 294 1.36 13.44 -3.17
C PHE A 294 0.91 12.04 -2.75
N LYS A 295 -0.06 11.46 -3.48
CA LYS A 295 -0.49 10.08 -3.24
C LYS A 295 0.64 9.07 -3.40
N THR A 296 1.49 9.24 -4.41
CA THR A 296 2.65 8.37 -4.65
C THR A 296 3.63 8.45 -3.50
N ILE A 297 3.96 9.67 -3.05
CA ILE A 297 4.87 9.89 -1.91
C ILE A 297 4.27 9.31 -0.63
N GLU A 298 3.01 9.61 -0.35
CA GLU A 298 2.25 9.05 0.77
C GLU A 298 2.32 7.52 0.74
N GLN A 299 2.05 6.93 -0.42
CA GLN A 299 2.00 5.50 -0.62
C GLN A 299 3.38 4.85 -0.40
N GLU A 300 4.44 5.36 -1.04
CA GLU A 300 5.79 4.79 -0.95
C GLU A 300 6.47 5.07 0.40
N ARG A 301 6.17 6.19 1.08
CA ARG A 301 6.86 6.59 2.32
C ARG A 301 6.15 6.14 3.59
N LEU A 302 4.83 6.02 3.56
CA LEU A 302 4.03 5.69 4.75
C LEU A 302 3.18 4.46 4.54
N ILE A 303 2.30 4.46 3.53
CA ILE A 303 1.24 3.46 3.44
C ILE A 303 1.82 2.07 3.17
N LEU A 304 2.57 1.87 2.09
CA LEU A 304 3.15 0.57 1.76
C LEU A 304 4.11 0.07 2.84
N PRO A 305 5.04 0.89 3.37
CA PRO A 305 5.91 0.45 4.45
C PRO A 305 5.18 -0.02 5.71
N ILE A 306 4.13 0.68 6.14
CA ILE A 306 3.33 0.29 7.31
C ILE A 306 2.48 -0.94 6.98
N LEU A 307 1.81 -0.92 5.82
CA LEU A 307 0.92 -1.99 5.37
C LEU A 307 1.67 -3.32 5.29
N ALA A 308 2.84 -3.34 4.68
CA ALA A 308 3.68 -4.54 4.58
C ALA A 308 4.04 -5.11 5.96
N LEU A 309 4.38 -4.26 6.93
CA LEU A 309 4.69 -4.70 8.30
C LEU A 309 3.45 -5.29 9.01
N ILE A 310 2.30 -4.61 8.96
CA ILE A 310 1.09 -5.07 9.67
C ILE A 310 0.43 -6.27 8.98
N GLN A 311 0.59 -6.43 7.67
CA GLN A 311 0.12 -7.61 6.95
C GLN A 311 1.01 -8.83 7.15
N SER A 312 2.28 -8.61 7.52
CA SER A 312 3.24 -9.69 7.75
C SER A 312 3.35 -10.13 9.20
N SER A 313 2.91 -9.31 10.15
CA SER A 313 3.10 -9.55 11.58
C SER A 313 1.85 -9.22 12.41
N PRO A 314 1.26 -10.23 13.08
CA PRO A 314 0.17 -10.01 14.03
C PRO A 314 0.53 -9.04 15.16
N ALA A 315 1.76 -9.08 15.67
CA ALA A 315 2.20 -8.18 16.72
C ALA A 315 2.38 -6.73 16.22
N ALA A 316 2.92 -6.52 15.02
CA ALA A 316 3.00 -5.20 14.40
C ALA A 316 1.59 -4.63 14.13
N LEU A 317 0.67 -5.45 13.63
CA LEU A 317 -0.74 -5.09 13.47
C LEU A 317 -1.37 -4.67 14.80
N ALA A 318 -1.15 -5.45 15.86
CA ALA A 318 -1.64 -5.14 17.20
C ALA A 318 -1.07 -3.80 17.73
N GLU A 319 0.23 -3.54 17.56
CA GLU A 319 0.82 -2.26 17.96
C GLU A 319 0.26 -1.08 17.16
N PHE A 320 0.05 -1.25 15.85
CA PHE A 320 -0.50 -0.19 15.01
C PHE A 320 -1.96 0.15 15.37
N VAL A 321 -2.79 -0.88 15.56
CA VAL A 321 -4.23 -0.75 15.80
C VAL A 321 -4.55 -0.45 17.27
N LEU A 322 -3.94 -1.17 18.20
CA LEU A 322 -4.23 -1.12 19.64
C LEU A 322 -3.22 -0.28 20.44
N GLY A 323 -2.07 0.04 19.87
CA GLY A 323 -0.99 0.74 20.57
C GLY A 323 -1.24 2.22 20.81
N THR A 324 -0.53 2.76 21.78
CA THR A 324 -0.58 4.18 22.20
C THR A 324 0.58 4.97 21.61
N TRP A 325 0.77 4.91 20.29
CA TRP A 325 1.78 5.70 19.60
C TRP A 325 1.32 7.15 19.36
N GLU A 326 2.30 8.06 19.31
CA GLU A 326 2.14 9.52 19.26
C GLU A 326 2.04 10.06 17.81
N PRO A 327 1.40 11.21 17.58
CA PRO A 327 1.44 11.90 16.29
C PRO A 327 2.88 12.17 15.87
N PHE A 328 3.12 12.16 14.56
CA PHE A 328 4.42 12.52 14.00
C PHE A 328 4.26 13.16 12.63
N GLN A 329 5.29 13.89 12.21
CA GLN A 329 5.40 14.45 10.88
C GLN A 329 6.55 13.78 10.15
N ILE A 330 6.36 13.46 8.88
CA ILE A 330 7.47 13.06 8.00
C ILE A 330 7.79 14.20 7.06
N TYR A 331 9.08 14.41 6.83
CA TYR A 331 9.53 15.40 5.86
C TYR A 331 9.63 14.74 4.49
N HIS A 332 8.94 15.35 3.54
CA HIS A 332 9.17 15.17 2.11
C HIS A 332 9.87 16.42 1.59
N GLY A 333 11.08 16.28 1.07
CA GLY A 333 11.92 17.45 0.78
C GLY A 333 12.90 17.26 -0.37
N PHE A 334 13.23 18.38 -0.98
CA PHE A 334 14.09 18.61 -2.16
C PHE A 334 15.47 17.93 -2.25
N THR A 335 15.94 17.28 -1.20
CA THR A 335 17.22 16.54 -1.24
C THR A 335 17.01 15.25 -0.48
N HIS A 336 16.22 14.36 -1.05
CA HIS A 336 16.06 13.04 -0.48
C HIS A 336 17.34 12.24 -0.73
N LYS A 337 18.07 11.96 0.34
CA LYS A 337 19.10 10.92 0.26
C LYS A 337 18.35 9.58 0.24
N LYS A 338 18.71 8.68 -0.69
CA LYS A 338 18.30 7.26 -0.65
C LYS A 338 18.54 6.61 0.74
N ASP A 339 19.39 7.23 1.56
CA ASP A 339 19.76 6.81 2.92
C ASP A 339 19.23 7.69 4.06
N GLU A 340 18.14 8.42 3.84
CA GLU A 340 17.59 9.31 4.87
C GLU A 340 17.14 8.52 6.10
N LYS A 341 17.79 8.83 7.23
CA LYS A 341 17.53 8.26 8.54
C LYS A 341 16.57 9.17 9.28
N PHE A 342 15.42 8.65 9.66
CA PHE A 342 14.45 9.40 10.48
C PHE A 342 14.20 8.71 11.82
N SER A 343 13.87 9.51 12.83
CA SER A 343 13.62 9.04 14.19
C SER A 343 12.12 8.89 14.43
N ASN A 344 11.55 7.74 14.05
CA ASN A 344 10.13 7.45 14.30
C ASN A 344 9.97 6.20 15.17
N LEU A 345 9.37 6.39 16.36
CA LEU A 345 9.15 5.31 17.33
C LEU A 345 8.17 4.25 16.84
N LEU A 346 7.13 4.63 16.08
CA LEU A 346 6.18 3.67 15.52
C LEU A 346 6.91 2.71 14.59
N PHE A 347 7.64 3.22 13.59
CA PHE A 347 8.37 2.34 12.66
C PHE A 347 9.36 1.42 13.38
N MET A 348 10.12 1.94 14.34
CA MET A 348 11.05 1.12 15.12
C MET A 348 10.32 -0.04 15.83
N ARG A 349 9.16 0.24 16.45
CA ARG A 349 8.35 -0.79 17.11
C ARG A 349 7.79 -1.79 16.11
N LEU A 350 7.18 -1.32 15.02
CA LEU A 350 6.59 -2.19 14.00
C LEU A 350 7.65 -3.11 13.38
N ILE A 351 8.82 -2.59 13.01
CA ILE A 351 9.94 -3.37 12.47
C ILE A 351 10.41 -4.42 13.49
N SER A 352 10.61 -4.02 14.75
CA SER A 352 11.06 -4.94 15.81
C SER A 352 10.08 -6.08 16.06
N LEU A 353 8.77 -5.76 16.10
CA LEU A 353 7.71 -6.75 16.27
C LEU A 353 7.60 -7.67 15.05
N ALA A 354 7.71 -7.13 13.84
CA ALA A 354 7.68 -7.92 12.62
C ALA A 354 8.85 -8.90 12.52
N ILE A 355 10.07 -8.45 12.80
CA ILE A 355 11.25 -9.33 12.86
C ILE A 355 11.04 -10.42 13.90
N SER A 356 10.51 -10.08 15.08
CA SER A 356 10.27 -11.06 16.14
C SER A 356 9.23 -12.11 15.74
N ASP A 357 8.14 -11.72 15.10
CA ASP A 357 7.11 -12.66 14.63
C ASP A 357 7.66 -13.55 13.51
N MET A 358 8.25 -12.96 12.47
CA MET A 358 8.81 -13.68 11.33
C MET A 358 9.93 -14.65 11.74
N ALA A 359 10.83 -14.25 12.65
CA ALA A 359 11.88 -15.11 13.14
C ALA A 359 11.33 -16.29 13.98
N ARG A 360 10.18 -16.11 14.63
CA ARG A 360 9.53 -17.16 15.42
C ARG A 360 8.74 -18.14 14.57
N THR A 361 8.02 -17.66 13.56
CA THR A 361 7.11 -18.49 12.75
C THR A 361 7.74 -18.99 11.47
N LEU A 362 8.76 -18.30 10.96
CA LEU A 362 9.37 -18.52 9.64
C LEU A 362 8.34 -18.53 8.49
N THR A 363 7.19 -17.89 8.71
CA THR A 363 6.10 -17.76 7.73
C THR A 363 5.45 -16.40 7.85
N ILE A 364 4.91 -15.93 6.73
CA ILE A 364 4.03 -14.76 6.66
C ILE A 364 2.58 -15.22 6.55
N PRO A 365 1.60 -14.39 6.95
CA PRO A 365 0.22 -14.62 6.60
C PRO A 365 0.11 -14.71 5.07
N GLY A 366 -0.59 -15.71 4.55
CA GLY A 366 -0.94 -15.71 3.13
C GLY A 366 -1.85 -14.52 2.92
N ASN A 367 -1.34 -13.41 2.38
CA ASN A 367 -2.05 -12.15 2.24
C ASN A 367 -1.89 -11.64 0.80
N LYS A 368 -2.80 -10.77 0.34
CA LYS A 368 -2.86 -10.35 -1.07
C LYS A 368 -1.62 -9.56 -1.50
N ASN A 369 -0.96 -8.84 -0.58
CA ASN A 369 0.07 -7.88 -0.96
C ASN A 369 1.50 -8.29 -0.58
N VAL A 370 1.69 -9.26 0.30
CA VAL A 370 3.03 -9.69 0.77
C VAL A 370 3.32 -11.09 0.25
N ASP A 371 4.44 -11.27 -0.44
CA ASP A 371 4.82 -12.53 -1.07
C ASP A 371 5.97 -13.27 -0.37
N SER A 372 6.87 -12.53 0.29
CA SER A 372 8.11 -13.06 0.84
C SER A 372 8.71 -12.14 1.87
N PHE A 373 9.63 -12.67 2.68
CA PHE A 373 10.48 -11.87 3.54
C PHE A 373 11.88 -12.50 3.64
N ASP A 374 12.89 -11.66 3.81
CA ASP A 374 14.27 -12.08 4.10
C ASP A 374 14.77 -11.35 5.35
N LEU A 375 15.52 -12.05 6.21
CA LEU A 375 16.15 -11.49 7.41
C LEU A 375 17.67 -11.56 7.27
N ARG A 376 18.34 -10.40 7.28
CA ARG A 376 19.81 -10.19 7.17
C ARG A 376 20.52 -10.76 5.94
N GLU A 377 20.26 -11.99 5.52
CA GLU A 377 20.80 -12.60 4.29
C GLU A 377 19.91 -12.23 3.11
N ILE A 378 19.87 -10.94 2.80
CA ILE A 378 19.00 -10.42 1.76
C ILE A 378 19.62 -10.73 0.40
N SER A 379 18.90 -11.53 -0.40
CA SER A 379 19.33 -11.91 -1.74
C SER A 379 19.45 -10.69 -2.64
N ASP A 380 20.49 -10.68 -3.48
CA ASP A 380 20.66 -9.66 -4.50
C ASP A 380 19.50 -9.70 -5.49
N ARG A 381 18.94 -8.53 -5.79
CA ARG A 381 17.94 -8.37 -6.84
C ARG A 381 18.32 -7.25 -7.80
N PRO A 382 18.00 -7.42 -9.09
CA PRO A 382 18.24 -6.38 -10.07
C PRO A 382 17.35 -5.18 -9.78
N THR A 383 17.94 -3.99 -9.77
CA THR A 383 17.20 -2.72 -9.67
C THR A 383 16.74 -2.25 -11.04
N ILE A 384 16.01 -1.14 -11.08
CA ILE A 384 15.67 -0.42 -12.32
C ILE A 384 16.90 -0.01 -13.13
N ASP A 385 18.07 0.12 -12.51
CA ASP A 385 19.32 0.42 -13.24
C ASP A 385 19.92 -0.85 -13.88
N GLY A 386 19.34 -2.03 -13.65
CA GLY A 386 19.87 -3.33 -14.08
C GLY A 386 21.01 -3.85 -13.20
N GLU A 387 21.37 -3.11 -12.15
CA GLU A 387 22.44 -3.47 -11.23
C GLU A 387 21.93 -4.39 -10.12
N TYR A 388 22.70 -5.44 -9.81
CA TYR A 388 22.53 -6.20 -8.59
C TYR A 388 23.07 -5.37 -7.43
N SER A 389 22.23 -5.08 -6.43
CA SER A 389 22.67 -4.38 -5.23
C SER A 389 22.14 -5.03 -3.98
N GLN A 390 23.07 -5.37 -3.10
CA GLN A 390 22.75 -5.76 -1.73
C GLN A 390 22.45 -4.51 -0.92
N GLU A 391 21.22 -4.39 -0.44
CA GLU A 391 20.87 -3.37 0.53
C GLU A 391 21.22 -3.87 1.93
N ASP A 392 22.11 -3.18 2.63
CA ASP A 392 22.32 -3.43 4.06
C ASP A 392 21.02 -3.09 4.81
N ALA A 393 20.26 -4.13 5.16
CA ALA A 393 18.97 -4.02 5.81
C ALA A 393 18.75 -5.22 6.73
N LEU A 394 17.96 -4.99 7.79
CA LEU A 394 17.62 -6.03 8.77
C LEU A 394 16.49 -6.92 8.27
N LEU A 395 15.55 -6.35 7.51
CA LEU A 395 14.37 -7.02 6.99
C LEU A 395 14.09 -6.53 5.57
N ARG A 396 13.86 -7.47 4.65
CA ARG A 396 13.20 -7.22 3.37
C ARG A 396 11.80 -7.84 3.41
N ILE A 397 10.79 -7.11 2.94
CA ILE A 397 9.47 -7.66 2.64
C ILE A 397 9.22 -7.49 1.14
N GLY A 398 8.97 -8.58 0.44
CA GLY A 398 8.57 -8.58 -0.97
C GLY A 398 7.06 -8.45 -1.13
N LEU A 399 6.63 -7.63 -2.08
CA LEU A 399 5.23 -7.38 -2.36
C LEU A 399 4.80 -8.02 -3.69
N THR A 400 3.54 -8.46 -3.75
CA THR A 400 2.96 -9.07 -4.96
C THR A 400 2.91 -8.09 -6.13
N CYS A 401 2.80 -6.79 -5.87
CA CYS A 401 2.87 -5.71 -6.86
C CYS A 401 4.28 -5.43 -7.42
N GLY A 402 5.28 -6.24 -7.03
CA GLY A 402 6.62 -6.17 -7.63
C GLY A 402 7.58 -5.21 -6.94
N TYR A 403 7.21 -4.70 -5.77
CA TYR A 403 8.09 -3.89 -4.93
C TYR A 403 8.73 -4.73 -3.83
N ASP A 404 9.96 -4.37 -3.49
CA ASP A 404 10.59 -4.81 -2.24
C ASP A 404 10.71 -3.61 -1.30
N ILE A 405 10.34 -3.81 -0.02
CA ILE A 405 10.54 -2.84 1.04
C ILE A 405 11.67 -3.32 1.96
N TYR A 406 12.69 -2.49 2.11
CA TYR A 406 13.85 -2.74 2.94
C TYR A 406 13.79 -1.87 4.20
N TYR A 407 13.91 -2.52 5.34
CA TYR A 407 13.89 -1.89 6.65
C TYR A 407 15.23 -2.08 7.34
N ASP A 408 15.78 -0.97 7.82
CA ASP A 408 16.99 -0.94 8.61
C ASP A 408 16.80 0.01 9.80
N MET A 409 17.44 -0.30 10.92
CA MET A 409 17.37 0.53 12.11
C MET A 409 18.61 0.36 12.97
N GLY A 410 18.95 1.39 13.73
CA GLY A 410 20.07 1.33 14.64
C GLY A 410 20.12 2.48 15.62
N TYR A 411 21.20 2.54 16.38
CA TYR A 411 21.44 3.56 17.39
C TYR A 411 22.70 4.36 17.05
N SER A 412 22.63 5.68 17.15
CA SER A 412 23.79 6.56 16.94
C SER A 412 24.53 6.79 18.25
N THR A 413 25.78 6.33 18.33
CA THR A 413 26.67 6.55 19.47
C THR A 413 27.56 7.78 19.32
N SER A 414 27.47 8.50 18.20
CA SER A 414 28.43 9.53 17.75
C SER A 414 28.56 10.77 18.64
N LYS A 415 27.71 10.92 19.67
CA LYS A 415 27.82 11.99 20.68
C LYS A 415 28.35 11.54 22.05
N ARG A 416 28.74 10.27 22.23
CA ARG A 416 29.39 9.82 23.47
C ARG A 416 30.91 9.94 23.35
N LYS A 417 31.46 11.04 23.84
CA LYS A 417 32.81 10.99 24.43
C LYS A 417 32.70 10.09 25.65
N TYR A 418 33.28 8.89 25.60
CA TYR A 418 33.49 8.08 26.80
C TYR A 418 34.50 8.83 27.67
N HIS A 419 34.03 9.74 28.51
CA HIS A 419 34.82 10.30 29.59
C HIS A 419 34.28 9.69 30.86
N SER A 420 35.01 8.69 31.37
CA SER A 420 34.97 8.15 32.73
C SER A 420 33.61 7.75 33.32
N ILE A 421 33.59 6.58 33.95
CA ILE A 421 32.47 6.00 34.69
C ILE A 421 32.12 6.92 35.88
N ILE A 422 31.28 7.93 35.67
CA ILE A 422 30.52 8.59 36.73
C ILE A 422 29.12 8.91 36.15
N PRO A 423 28.03 8.39 36.75
CA PRO A 423 26.69 8.63 36.27
C PRO A 423 26.21 9.99 36.77
N THR A 424 26.37 11.05 35.97
CA THR A 424 25.64 12.29 36.19
C THR A 424 24.25 12.14 35.58
N ILE A 425 23.26 11.90 36.44
CA ILE A 425 21.84 11.93 36.08
C ILE A 425 21.47 13.39 35.84
N GLU A 426 21.47 13.81 34.57
CA GLU A 426 20.76 15.01 34.14
C GLU A 426 19.75 14.62 33.04
N GLU A 427 18.56 14.22 33.49
CA GLU A 427 17.36 14.19 32.67
C GLU A 427 16.67 15.54 32.74
N LYS A 428 16.69 16.32 31.64
CA LYS A 428 15.64 17.32 31.36
C LYS A 428 15.24 17.48 29.89
N ASN A 429 15.77 16.68 28.97
CA ASN A 429 15.19 16.53 27.63
C ASN A 429 15.55 15.15 27.06
N PRO A 430 14.58 14.28 26.72
CA PRO A 430 14.88 13.06 25.99
C PRO A 430 15.52 13.46 24.66
N GLN A 431 16.83 13.25 24.53
CA GLN A 431 17.59 13.51 23.32
C GLN A 431 16.96 12.76 22.14
N GLN A 432 16.24 13.47 21.27
CA GLN A 432 15.48 12.94 20.13
C GLN A 432 16.34 12.27 19.01
N ASN A 433 17.66 12.17 19.16
CA ASN A 433 18.57 11.70 18.10
C ASN A 433 19.39 10.46 18.48
N LYS A 434 18.77 9.51 19.18
CA LYS A 434 19.45 8.30 19.68
C LYS A 434 19.30 7.09 18.77
N PHE A 435 18.13 6.87 18.19
CA PHE A 435 17.89 5.80 17.23
C PHE A 435 17.58 6.38 15.85
N TRP A 436 17.74 5.57 14.82
CA TRP A 436 17.37 5.90 13.45
C TRP A 436 16.66 4.71 12.84
N VAL A 437 15.72 5.00 11.95
CA VAL A 437 15.08 4.05 11.06
C VAL A 437 15.34 4.51 9.64
N LYS A 438 15.55 3.54 8.75
CA LYS A 438 15.70 3.73 7.32
C LYS A 438 14.75 2.76 6.62
N VAL A 439 13.90 3.31 5.77
CA VAL A 439 12.94 2.56 4.97
C VAL A 439 13.21 2.89 3.51
N ARG A 440 13.34 1.88 2.67
CA ARG A 440 13.53 2.02 1.22
C ARG A 440 12.54 1.15 0.49
N VAL A 441 11.82 1.73 -0.47
CA VAL A 441 10.94 1.02 -1.39
C VAL A 441 11.64 0.93 -2.73
N ARG A 442 11.65 -0.25 -3.35
CA ARG A 442 12.29 -0.50 -4.64
C ARG A 442 11.39 -1.27 -5.58
N GLN A 443 11.40 -0.88 -6.85
CA GLN A 443 10.83 -1.66 -7.95
C GLN A 443 11.80 -2.78 -8.32
N VAL A 444 11.37 -4.03 -8.18
CA VAL A 444 12.22 -5.23 -8.44
C VAL A 444 11.58 -6.25 -9.37
N SER A 445 10.30 -6.05 -9.74
CA SER A 445 9.60 -6.93 -10.67
C SER A 445 10.38 -7.08 -11.97
N PRO A 446 10.47 -8.30 -12.55
CA PRO A 446 11.03 -8.46 -13.88
C PRO A 446 10.21 -7.72 -14.96
N PHE A 447 8.93 -7.44 -14.70
CA PHE A 447 8.06 -6.72 -15.63
C PHE A 447 8.22 -5.19 -15.57
N PHE A 448 8.95 -4.66 -14.59
CA PHE A 448 9.31 -3.24 -14.61
C PHE A 448 10.39 -3.00 -15.66
N ILE A 449 10.31 -1.84 -16.31
CA ILE A 449 11.30 -1.38 -17.26
C ILE A 449 12.61 -1.14 -16.51
N LYS A 450 13.68 -1.70 -17.06
CA LYS A 450 15.04 -1.41 -16.61
C LYS A 450 15.72 -0.46 -17.57
N LYS A 451 16.71 0.28 -17.08
CA LYS A 451 17.54 1.19 -17.86
C LYS A 451 18.25 0.48 -19.02
N THR A 452 18.68 -0.77 -18.81
CA THR A 452 19.26 -1.63 -19.85
C THR A 452 18.29 -2.03 -20.94
N GLU A 453 16.98 -1.87 -20.74
CA GLU A 453 15.92 -2.17 -21.71
C GLU A 453 15.54 -0.95 -22.55
N ILE A 454 16.08 0.25 -22.25
CA ILE A 454 15.88 1.42 -23.08
C ILE A 454 16.87 1.37 -24.26
N LYS A 455 16.35 1.16 -25.47
CA LYS A 455 17.14 1.09 -26.72
C LYS A 455 17.58 2.48 -27.18
N ASP A 456 16.65 3.43 -27.15
CA ASP A 456 16.87 4.81 -27.57
C ASP A 456 16.04 5.75 -26.69
N ILE A 457 16.71 6.38 -25.72
CA ILE A 457 16.07 7.30 -24.79
C ILE A 457 15.61 8.59 -25.47
N THR A 458 16.32 9.08 -26.49
CA THR A 458 15.95 10.31 -27.21
C THR A 458 14.70 10.09 -28.05
N LEU A 459 14.59 8.92 -28.68
CA LEU A 459 13.38 8.51 -29.35
C LEU A 459 12.21 8.35 -28.37
N LEU A 460 12.42 7.74 -27.20
CA LEU A 460 11.39 7.62 -26.18
C LEU A 460 10.85 8.98 -25.73
N LEU A 461 11.75 9.94 -25.46
CA LEU A 461 11.37 11.31 -25.09
C LEU A 461 10.57 11.99 -26.21
N THR A 462 11.01 11.83 -27.46
CA THR A 462 10.32 12.38 -28.62
C THR A 462 8.90 11.81 -28.72
N LEU A 463 8.75 10.49 -28.64
CA LEU A 463 7.47 9.80 -28.71
C LEU A 463 6.55 10.20 -27.55
N LEU A 464 7.05 10.34 -26.32
CA LEU A 464 6.26 10.81 -25.18
C LEU A 464 5.85 12.29 -25.28
N ALA A 465 6.66 13.11 -25.96
CA ALA A 465 6.36 14.52 -26.22
C ALA A 465 5.42 14.74 -27.41
N GLU A 466 5.23 13.73 -28.27
CA GLU A 466 4.30 13.81 -29.41
C GLU A 466 2.87 14.09 -28.96
N LYS A 467 2.09 14.69 -29.87
CA LYS A 467 0.67 15.00 -29.67
C LYS A 467 -0.26 13.85 -30.09
N SER A 468 0.26 12.64 -30.20
CA SER A 468 -0.54 11.44 -30.50
C SER A 468 -1.50 11.12 -29.35
N ARG A 469 -2.58 10.38 -29.62
CA ARG A 469 -3.56 9.99 -28.60
C ARG A 469 -2.91 9.14 -27.50
N VAL A 470 -2.11 8.14 -27.89
CA VAL A 470 -1.43 7.25 -26.94
C VAL A 470 -0.39 8.00 -26.11
N SER A 471 0.39 8.90 -26.71
CA SER A 471 1.41 9.66 -26.00
C SER A 471 0.78 10.63 -25.01
N ASN A 472 -0.31 11.30 -25.39
CA ASN A 472 -1.07 12.15 -24.47
C ASN A 472 -1.68 11.34 -23.31
N HIS A 473 -2.18 10.13 -23.57
CA HIS A 473 -2.74 9.24 -22.55
C HIS A 473 -1.68 8.78 -21.55
N ILE A 474 -0.54 8.29 -22.04
CA ILE A 474 0.59 7.86 -21.19
C ILE A 474 1.15 9.05 -20.41
N ARG A 475 1.41 10.18 -21.09
CA ARG A 475 1.94 11.40 -20.45
C ARG A 475 1.00 11.94 -19.38
N GLY A 476 -0.31 11.93 -19.63
CA GLY A 476 -1.33 12.36 -18.67
C GLY A 476 -1.40 11.51 -17.39
N LYS A 477 -0.75 10.34 -17.36
CA LYS A 477 -0.64 9.48 -16.17
C LYS A 477 0.65 9.70 -15.37
N LEU A 478 1.64 10.39 -15.95
CA LEU A 478 2.89 10.77 -15.27
C LEU A 478 2.61 11.89 -14.26
N SER A 479 3.48 12.07 -13.26
CA SER A 479 3.39 13.20 -12.34
C SER A 479 3.48 14.54 -13.09
N ASN A 480 2.86 15.58 -12.53
CA ASN A 480 2.98 16.95 -13.02
C ASN A 480 4.44 17.36 -13.24
N ARG A 481 5.34 16.98 -12.31
CA ARG A 481 6.78 17.24 -12.46
C ARG A 481 7.35 16.61 -13.71
N MET A 482 7.12 15.32 -13.94
CA MET A 482 7.61 14.65 -15.16
C MET A 482 6.97 15.23 -16.42
N GLN A 483 5.67 15.54 -16.41
CA GLN A 483 5.01 16.20 -17.55
C GLN A 483 5.67 17.56 -17.87
N ASN A 484 5.89 18.39 -16.86
CA ASN A 484 6.52 19.69 -17.02
C ASN A 484 7.97 19.63 -17.47
N LEU A 485 8.70 18.62 -17.00
CA LEU A 485 10.06 18.32 -17.45
C LEU A 485 10.05 17.90 -18.92
N LEU A 486 9.19 16.95 -19.33
CA LEU A 486 9.09 16.50 -20.72
C LEU A 486 8.71 17.63 -21.68
N LEU A 487 7.85 18.57 -21.26
CA LEU A 487 7.47 19.73 -22.08
C LEU A 487 8.63 20.70 -22.34
N ARG A 488 9.61 20.73 -21.45
CA ARG A 488 10.73 21.69 -21.46
C ARG A 488 12.08 21.03 -21.77
N TYR A 489 12.08 19.71 -21.95
CA TYR A 489 13.28 18.96 -22.25
C TYR A 489 13.72 19.17 -23.71
N ASP A 490 14.98 19.55 -23.90
CA ASP A 490 15.55 19.73 -25.23
C ASP A 490 15.97 18.37 -25.81
N ASN A 491 15.09 17.76 -26.63
CA ASN A 491 15.30 16.45 -27.27
C ASN A 491 16.55 16.37 -28.16
N ILE A 492 17.27 17.48 -28.37
CA ILE A 492 18.53 17.50 -29.14
C ILE A 492 19.71 16.91 -28.33
N LYS A 493 19.61 16.83 -27.00
CA LYS A 493 20.67 16.25 -26.14
C LYS A 493 20.22 14.94 -25.49
N ALA A 494 21.18 14.04 -25.30
CA ALA A 494 20.96 12.82 -24.53
C ALA A 494 20.76 13.17 -23.04
N PRO A 495 19.73 12.62 -22.38
CA PRO A 495 19.46 12.91 -20.98
C PRO A 495 20.49 12.33 -20.03
N THR A 496 20.63 13.01 -18.89
CA THR A 496 21.43 12.51 -17.79
C THR A 496 20.89 11.17 -17.27
N SER A 497 21.76 10.38 -16.63
CA SER A 497 21.33 9.14 -15.98
C SER A 497 20.24 9.39 -14.94
N ALA A 498 20.34 10.48 -14.17
CA ALA A 498 19.36 10.80 -13.12
C ALA A 498 17.97 11.08 -13.72
N PHE A 499 17.91 11.83 -14.83
CA PHE A 499 16.66 12.06 -15.56
C PHE A 499 16.09 10.75 -16.12
N THR A 500 16.95 9.94 -16.74
CA THR A 500 16.55 8.64 -17.32
C THR A 500 15.96 7.71 -16.26
N THR A 501 16.62 7.60 -15.10
CA THR A 501 16.14 6.80 -13.97
C THR A 501 14.79 7.32 -13.47
N PHE A 502 14.61 8.63 -13.32
CA PHE A 502 13.33 9.21 -12.89
C PHE A 502 12.20 8.97 -13.90
N LEU A 503 12.47 9.10 -15.21
CA LEU A 503 11.51 8.77 -16.25
C LEU A 503 11.07 7.31 -16.19
N ILE A 504 12.03 6.39 -16.01
CA ILE A 504 11.73 4.96 -15.87
C ILE A 504 10.89 4.69 -14.62
N GLU A 505 11.21 5.30 -13.47
CA GLU A 505 10.42 5.20 -12.24
C GLU A 505 8.97 5.65 -12.47
N GLU A 506 8.78 6.79 -13.14
CA GLU A 506 7.47 7.34 -13.46
C GLU A 506 6.69 6.44 -14.42
N ILE A 507 7.30 5.95 -15.50
CA ILE A 507 6.64 5.00 -16.40
C ILE A 507 6.26 3.72 -15.65
N ASN A 508 7.15 3.15 -14.84
CA ASN A 508 6.86 1.96 -14.05
C ASN A 508 5.70 2.16 -13.07
N ARG A 509 5.54 3.36 -12.49
CA ARG A 509 4.35 3.71 -11.70
C ARG A 509 3.09 3.73 -12.55
N THR A 510 3.15 4.27 -13.77
CA THR A 510 1.99 4.26 -14.68
C THR A 510 1.57 2.85 -15.07
N LEU A 511 2.51 1.90 -15.19
CA LEU A 511 2.22 0.50 -15.50
C LEU A 511 1.45 -0.24 -14.40
N LEU A 512 1.37 0.31 -13.18
CA LEU A 512 0.58 -0.27 -12.09
C LEU A 512 -0.85 0.27 -12.05
N ARG A 513 -1.20 1.22 -12.91
CA ARG A 513 -2.55 1.80 -12.94
C ARG A 513 -3.51 0.87 -13.68
N GLU A 514 -4.65 0.59 -13.07
CA GLU A 514 -5.72 -0.21 -13.68
C GLU A 514 -6.24 0.43 -14.98
N ASP A 515 -6.32 1.76 -14.98
CA ASP A 515 -6.78 2.60 -16.10
C ASP A 515 -5.71 2.84 -17.18
N PHE A 516 -4.57 2.13 -17.15
CA PHE A 516 -3.52 2.26 -18.15
C PHE A 516 -4.01 1.84 -19.54
N ASP A 517 -4.73 0.72 -19.63
CA ASP A 517 -5.34 0.25 -20.87
C ASP A 517 -6.58 1.11 -21.20
N ASP A 518 -6.53 1.82 -22.33
CA ASP A 518 -7.66 2.59 -22.87
C ASP A 518 -7.81 2.30 -24.37
N VAL A 519 -8.90 1.62 -24.71
CA VAL A 519 -9.20 1.18 -26.09
C VAL A 519 -9.13 2.33 -27.10
N LYS A 520 -9.51 3.56 -26.72
CA LYS A 520 -9.47 4.70 -27.64
C LYS A 520 -8.05 5.24 -27.81
N ALA A 521 -7.28 5.32 -26.72
CA ALA A 521 -5.91 5.79 -26.73
C ALA A 521 -5.00 4.88 -27.56
N PHE A 522 -5.18 3.55 -27.46
CA PHE A 522 -4.36 2.55 -28.15
C PHE A 522 -4.92 2.11 -29.51
N SER A 523 -6.02 2.71 -29.98
CA SER A 523 -6.70 2.30 -31.24
C SER A 523 -5.86 2.38 -32.52
N GLU A 524 -4.77 3.16 -32.50
CA GLU A 524 -3.87 3.36 -33.64
C GLU A 524 -2.58 2.52 -33.52
N ILE A 525 -2.43 1.75 -32.44
CA ILE A 525 -1.24 0.93 -32.17
C ILE A 525 -1.47 -0.49 -32.70
N GLU A 526 -0.48 -1.04 -33.39
CA GLU A 526 -0.49 -2.43 -33.80
C GLU A 526 -0.19 -3.31 -32.58
N ILE A 527 -1.25 -3.79 -31.93
CA ILE A 527 -1.17 -4.67 -30.76
C ILE A 527 -0.82 -6.08 -31.21
N SER A 528 0.20 -6.69 -30.60
CA SER A 528 0.58 -8.06 -30.89
C SER A 528 -0.46 -9.07 -30.39
N PRO A 529 -0.57 -10.28 -30.99
CA PRO A 529 -1.52 -11.30 -30.53
C PRO A 529 -1.35 -11.65 -29.05
N MET A 530 -0.10 -11.68 -28.57
CA MET A 530 0.21 -11.94 -27.17
C MET A 530 -0.32 -10.86 -26.24
N THR A 531 -0.16 -9.58 -26.60
CA THR A 531 -0.72 -8.47 -25.82
C THR A 531 -2.24 -8.51 -25.84
N GLN A 532 -2.85 -8.84 -26.98
CA GLN A 532 -4.31 -9.00 -27.08
C GLN A 532 -4.82 -10.12 -26.16
N ASP A 533 -4.13 -11.27 -26.13
CA ASP A 533 -4.48 -12.37 -25.22
C ASP A 533 -4.40 -11.95 -23.74
N LEU A 534 -3.44 -11.09 -23.37
CA LEU A 534 -3.33 -10.55 -22.01
C LEU A 534 -4.46 -9.55 -21.68
N ILE A 535 -4.85 -8.72 -22.65
CA ILE A 535 -5.98 -7.81 -22.51
C ILE A 535 -7.27 -8.61 -22.31
N ASP A 536 -7.54 -9.57 -23.19
CA ASP A 536 -8.74 -10.42 -23.14
C ASP A 536 -8.75 -11.30 -21.87
N GLY A 537 -7.58 -11.85 -21.52
CA GLY A 537 -7.35 -12.62 -20.31
C GLY A 537 -7.65 -11.84 -19.03
N TYR A 538 -7.29 -10.56 -18.95
CA TYR A 538 -7.53 -9.68 -17.78
C TYR A 538 -9.01 -9.63 -17.40
N TYR A 539 -9.86 -9.43 -18.41
CA TYR A 539 -11.29 -9.27 -18.20
C TYR A 539 -11.94 -10.60 -17.81
N THR A 540 -11.45 -11.73 -18.33
CA THR A 540 -11.95 -13.05 -17.95
C THR A 540 -11.46 -13.51 -16.57
N SER A 541 -10.24 -13.16 -16.14
CA SER A 541 -9.72 -13.55 -14.81
C SER A 541 -10.40 -12.78 -13.67
N ASN A 542 -10.72 -11.50 -13.86
CA ASN A 542 -11.43 -10.69 -12.85
C ASN A 542 -12.85 -11.19 -12.56
N GLU A 543 -13.48 -11.95 -13.47
CA GLU A 543 -14.80 -12.54 -13.24
C GLU A 543 -14.76 -13.85 -12.43
N TYR A 544 -13.61 -14.53 -12.36
CA TYR A 544 -13.51 -15.89 -11.82
C TYR A 544 -12.52 -16.07 -10.66
N ASP A 545 -11.48 -15.24 -10.55
CA ASP A 545 -10.50 -15.38 -9.48
C ASP A 545 -11.07 -14.88 -8.15
N ASP A 546 -11.06 -15.77 -7.17
CA ASP A 546 -11.14 -15.39 -5.77
C ASP A 546 -9.89 -14.53 -5.50
N ASP A 547 -10.06 -13.25 -5.12
CA ASP A 547 -9.01 -12.23 -4.90
C ASP A 547 -7.86 -12.63 -3.94
N SER A 548 -7.76 -13.89 -3.56
CA SER A 548 -7.02 -14.45 -2.45
C SER A 548 -5.49 -14.54 -2.63
N THR A 549 -4.93 -14.31 -3.82
CA THR A 549 -3.49 -14.58 -4.10
C THR A 549 -2.63 -13.39 -4.52
N GLY A 550 -3.20 -12.19 -4.72
CA GLY A 550 -2.40 -11.06 -5.23
C GLY A 550 -1.91 -11.24 -6.68
N SER A 551 -2.38 -12.26 -7.39
CA SER A 551 -2.09 -12.57 -8.80
C SER A 551 -2.41 -11.40 -9.73
N ASN A 552 -3.42 -10.59 -9.39
CA ASN A 552 -3.94 -9.54 -10.24
C ASN A 552 -2.92 -8.44 -10.54
N TYR A 553 -2.09 -8.03 -9.57
CA TYR A 553 -1.09 -6.97 -9.81
C TYR A 553 0.03 -7.39 -10.76
N ARG A 554 0.49 -8.64 -10.66
CA ARG A 554 1.52 -9.16 -11.57
C ARG A 554 0.98 -9.26 -12.99
N PHE A 555 -0.26 -9.73 -13.11
CA PHE A 555 -0.94 -9.85 -14.40
C PHE A 555 -1.23 -8.46 -15.00
N LEU A 556 -1.72 -7.49 -14.20
CA LEU A 556 -1.90 -6.09 -14.57
C LEU A 556 -0.59 -5.47 -15.07
N LEU A 557 0.48 -5.61 -14.30
CA LEU A 557 1.80 -5.08 -14.65
C LEU A 557 2.31 -5.72 -15.94
N TYR A 558 2.13 -7.03 -16.12
CA TYR A 558 2.55 -7.74 -17.32
C TYR A 558 1.78 -7.27 -18.56
N ARG A 559 0.44 -7.20 -18.47
CA ARG A 559 -0.42 -6.65 -19.53
C ARG A 559 0.02 -5.24 -19.93
N ASN A 560 0.16 -4.35 -18.95
CA ASN A 560 0.54 -2.96 -19.21
C ASN A 560 1.96 -2.84 -19.78
N ARG A 561 2.91 -3.68 -19.32
CA ARG A 561 4.27 -3.75 -19.87
C ARG A 561 4.25 -4.18 -21.34
N SER A 562 3.50 -5.22 -21.69
CA SER A 562 3.37 -5.70 -23.07
C SER A 562 2.70 -4.68 -23.98
N LEU A 563 1.70 -3.95 -23.48
CA LEU A 563 1.06 -2.87 -24.24
C LEU A 563 2.03 -1.70 -24.50
N LEU A 564 2.87 -1.35 -23.52
CA LEU A 564 3.91 -0.34 -23.71
C LEU A 564 4.98 -0.80 -24.70
N ASP A 565 5.36 -2.08 -24.67
CA ASP A 565 6.31 -2.68 -25.61
C ASP A 565 5.83 -2.58 -27.07
N ASP A 566 4.54 -2.83 -27.32
CA ASP A 566 3.94 -2.68 -28.65
C ASP A 566 3.76 -1.21 -29.06
N THR A 567 3.62 -0.30 -28.09
CA THR A 567 3.50 1.14 -28.35
C THR A 567 4.84 1.77 -28.73
N PHE A 568 5.94 1.37 -28.08
CA PHE A 568 7.27 1.95 -28.29
C PHE A 568 8.34 0.89 -28.66
N PRO A 569 8.13 0.04 -29.68
CA PRO A 569 8.96 -1.15 -29.94
C PRO A 569 10.40 -0.83 -30.36
N TYR A 570 10.63 0.38 -30.88
CA TYR A 570 11.95 0.85 -31.30
C TYR A 570 12.69 1.60 -30.18
N ALA A 571 11.98 2.16 -29.21
CA ALA A 571 12.58 2.90 -28.10
C ALA A 571 12.81 2.03 -26.86
N ILE A 572 11.98 1.01 -26.67
CA ILE A 572 12.01 0.09 -25.53
C ILE A 572 12.20 -1.35 -26.05
N ALA A 573 13.02 -2.13 -25.36
CA ALA A 573 13.16 -3.57 -25.61
C ALA A 573 11.93 -4.32 -25.11
N ARG A 574 11.43 -5.26 -25.92
CA ARG A 574 10.34 -6.11 -25.50
C ARG A 574 10.80 -6.93 -24.31
N TYR A 575 9.90 -7.13 -23.35
CA TYR A 575 10.16 -8.00 -22.23
C TYR A 575 10.58 -9.40 -22.71
N GLY A 576 11.77 -9.84 -22.27
CA GLY A 576 12.36 -11.14 -22.65
C GLY A 576 13.38 -11.09 -23.81
N ASP A 577 13.45 -10.00 -24.59
CA ASP A 577 14.43 -9.87 -25.68
C ASP A 577 15.84 -9.57 -25.17
N VAL A 578 15.95 -8.93 -23.99
CA VAL A 578 17.25 -8.64 -23.36
C VAL A 578 17.73 -9.90 -22.65
N GLN A 579 18.43 -10.77 -23.38
CA GLN A 579 19.19 -11.86 -22.75
C GLN A 579 20.23 -11.23 -21.81
N ASN A 580 20.22 -11.64 -20.53
CA ASN A 580 21.28 -11.29 -19.59
C ASN A 580 22.64 -11.60 -20.24
N PRO A 581 23.61 -10.66 -20.25
CA PRO A 581 24.98 -11.07 -20.51
C PRO A 581 25.36 -12.10 -19.43
N ILE A 582 25.72 -13.30 -19.88
CA ILE A 582 26.21 -14.40 -19.03
C ILE A 582 27.48 -13.97 -18.32
#